data_AF-A0A3Q9I7J9-F1
#
_entry.id   AF-A0A3Q9I7J9-F1
#
_cell.length_a   1.000
_cell.length_b   1.000
_cell.length_c   1.000
_cell.angle_alpha   90.00
_cell.angle_beta   90.00
_cell.angle_gamma   90.00
#
_symmetry.space_group_name_H-M   'P 1'
#
loop_
_entity.id
_entity.type
_entity.pdbx_description
1 polymer ?
#
loop_
_entity_poly.entity_id
_entity_poly.type
_entity_poly.pdbx_seq_one_letter_code
_entity_poly.pdbx_strand_id
1 'polypeptide(L)'
;MSSIFFSNSIKRNDFLRNEMNQYGMNMEVMIAVAFFTDEKFIQRLVENGCMVKLIVRLGFPTDYRSLESIIAKKNVNIRYFTSTKFHPKLYIYGNDIAFLGSSNLTDGGLMGNQELNVSIDSENPEFDELKEIFYDYWKEASVLTEEVLRKYREITIGIKRDLDNIDRKIMDIIGKVEYANVTIIDKNKKKNNVNEREQDLLKDYQTFLSSFEQLEEIYKLTKKRIVTEELPIRIEIHRFLNWVRDWKANGELYLKAPLRSGDELTEFLRENIQQYHSQCEANQFLNVINRYRILNQQLGSSERIKLLSKDDLLETLSSVTAFYEHTRHSKAFQWKQDFLKKNGEERIKNTLTYLLYGKDDFRKRIARCICDMDYSLVHFGESCIKELYGWVNRENIPIYNGRVQKSMQWLGFGRL
;
A
#
# COMPACT_ATOMS: atom_id res chain seq x y z
N MET A 1 -26.69 -14.93 -12.91
CA MET A 1 -25.75 -15.71 -12.09
C MET A 1 -24.95 -14.75 -11.24
N SER A 2 -24.94 -14.94 -9.92
CA SER A 2 -24.15 -14.12 -9.00
C SER A 2 -23.04 -14.96 -8.41
N SER A 3 -21.80 -14.70 -8.80
CA SER A 3 -20.63 -15.30 -8.17
C SER A 3 -20.49 -14.80 -6.73
N ILE A 4 -20.22 -15.71 -5.79
CA ILE A 4 -19.96 -15.36 -4.39
C ILE A 4 -18.45 -15.45 -4.15
N PHE A 5 -17.89 -14.41 -3.52
CA PHE A 5 -16.46 -14.34 -3.23
C PHE A 5 -16.17 -14.61 -1.74
N PHE A 6 -15.13 -15.38 -1.49
CA PHE A 6 -14.68 -15.78 -0.16
C PHE A 6 -13.25 -15.34 0.07
N SER A 7 -13.03 -14.43 1.01
CA SER A 7 -11.71 -13.87 1.32
C SER A 7 -11.11 -14.37 2.64
N ASN A 8 -11.80 -15.28 3.34
CA ASN A 8 -11.46 -15.73 4.69
C ASN A 8 -11.23 -14.52 5.63
N SER A 9 -12.17 -13.58 5.67
CA SER A 9 -12.06 -12.36 6.49
C SER A 9 -13.06 -12.34 7.64
N ILE A 10 -12.61 -12.02 8.86
CA ILE A 10 -13.53 -11.77 10.00
C ILE A 10 -14.50 -10.62 9.67
N LYS A 11 -14.01 -9.56 9.02
CA LYS A 11 -14.82 -8.37 8.73
C LYS A 11 -16.01 -8.70 7.83
N ARG A 12 -15.83 -9.67 6.92
CA ARG A 12 -16.85 -10.10 5.95
C ARG A 12 -17.55 -11.40 6.37
N ASN A 13 -16.99 -12.13 7.33
CA ASN A 13 -17.42 -13.46 7.77
C ASN A 13 -17.56 -14.47 6.60
N ASP A 14 -16.63 -14.40 5.64
CA ASP A 14 -16.71 -15.10 4.34
C ASP A 14 -15.67 -16.23 4.22
N PHE A 15 -15.65 -17.12 5.21
CA PHE A 15 -14.72 -18.26 5.26
C PHE A 15 -15.15 -19.38 4.30
N LEU A 16 -14.25 -19.78 3.39
CA LEU A 16 -14.53 -20.82 2.40
C LEU A 16 -14.94 -22.15 3.04
N ARG A 17 -14.31 -22.54 4.16
CA ARG A 17 -14.65 -23.78 4.88
C ARG A 17 -16.12 -23.84 5.27
N ASN A 18 -16.67 -22.71 5.75
CA ASN A 18 -18.06 -22.66 6.21
C ASN A 18 -19.01 -22.87 5.05
N GLU A 19 -18.69 -22.34 3.87
CA GLU A 19 -19.48 -22.53 2.67
C GLU A 19 -19.41 -23.97 2.17
N MET A 20 -18.20 -24.50 1.98
CA MET A 20 -18.01 -25.90 1.56
C MET A 20 -18.64 -26.91 2.52
N ASN A 21 -18.77 -26.57 3.80
CA ASN A 21 -19.43 -27.41 4.79
C ASN A 21 -20.96 -27.51 4.62
N GLN A 22 -21.57 -26.68 3.79
CA GLN A 22 -23.00 -26.79 3.46
C GLN A 22 -23.26 -27.89 2.41
N TYR A 23 -22.20 -28.34 1.72
CA TYR A 23 -22.25 -29.36 0.67
C TYR A 23 -21.57 -30.67 1.11
N GLY A 24 -21.66 -31.70 0.26
CA GLY A 24 -20.99 -32.98 0.46
C GLY A 24 -21.77 -33.95 1.34
N MET A 25 -22.96 -34.37 0.88
CA MET A 25 -23.76 -35.45 1.47
C MET A 25 -24.06 -36.51 0.40
N ASN A 26 -23.62 -37.75 0.61
CA ASN A 26 -23.84 -38.90 -0.29
C ASN A 26 -23.54 -38.63 -1.78
N MET A 27 -22.45 -37.93 -2.07
CA MET A 27 -22.08 -37.51 -3.43
C MET A 27 -20.60 -37.72 -3.75
N GLU A 28 -20.23 -37.59 -5.02
CA GLU A 28 -18.83 -37.50 -5.42
C GLU A 28 -18.30 -36.08 -5.14
N VAL A 29 -17.11 -36.00 -4.53
CA VAL A 29 -16.39 -34.74 -4.31
C VAL A 29 -15.02 -34.85 -4.97
N MET A 30 -14.76 -33.95 -5.92
CA MET A 30 -13.53 -33.89 -6.71
C MET A 30 -12.67 -32.73 -6.21
N ILE A 31 -11.46 -33.02 -5.77
CA ILE A 31 -10.56 -32.04 -5.16
C ILE A 31 -9.21 -32.12 -5.87
N ALA A 32 -8.80 -31.03 -6.51
CA ALA A 32 -7.47 -30.88 -7.10
C ALA A 32 -6.77 -29.68 -6.46
N VAL A 33 -5.80 -29.97 -5.59
CA VAL A 33 -5.07 -28.96 -4.81
C VAL A 33 -3.57 -29.16 -4.90
N ALA A 34 -2.80 -28.07 -4.87
CA ALA A 34 -1.36 -28.18 -4.76
C ALA A 34 -0.96 -28.79 -3.41
N PHE A 35 -1.57 -28.31 -2.33
CA PHE A 35 -1.17 -28.65 -0.96
C PHE A 35 -2.29 -29.22 -0.13
N PHE A 36 -1.96 -30.23 0.67
CA PHE A 36 -2.90 -30.93 1.53
C PHE A 36 -2.33 -31.18 2.94
N THR A 37 -3.01 -30.67 3.96
CA THR A 37 -2.69 -30.93 5.37
C THR A 37 -3.93 -31.10 6.26
N ASP A 38 -5.16 -30.95 5.72
CA ASP A 38 -6.39 -31.03 6.50
C ASP A 38 -7.09 -32.38 6.29
N GLU A 39 -6.62 -33.42 6.99
CA GLU A 39 -7.26 -34.74 6.93
C GLU A 39 -8.68 -34.77 7.50
N LYS A 40 -8.98 -33.87 8.45
CA LYS A 40 -10.29 -33.80 9.12
C LYS A 40 -11.39 -33.41 8.13
N PHE A 41 -11.07 -32.53 7.19
CA PHE A 41 -12.00 -32.16 6.13
C PHE A 41 -12.39 -33.38 5.27
N ILE A 42 -11.42 -34.20 4.87
CA ILE A 42 -11.68 -35.43 4.09
C ILE A 42 -12.44 -36.46 4.93
N GLN A 43 -12.10 -36.62 6.21
CA GLN A 43 -12.79 -37.53 7.13
C GLN A 43 -14.28 -37.18 7.24
N ARG A 44 -14.63 -35.89 7.39
CA ARG A 44 -16.03 -35.43 7.41
C ARG A 44 -16.78 -35.80 6.13
N LEU A 45 -16.17 -35.61 4.95
CA LEU A 45 -16.82 -35.98 3.68
C LEU A 45 -17.10 -37.49 3.62
N VAL A 46 -16.14 -38.31 4.06
CA VAL A 46 -16.31 -39.77 4.13
C VAL A 46 -17.43 -40.16 5.11
N GLU A 47 -17.50 -39.52 6.27
CA GLU A 47 -18.57 -39.73 7.26
C GLU A 47 -19.95 -39.36 6.72
N ASN A 48 -20.02 -38.34 5.85
CA ASN A 48 -21.24 -37.95 5.13
C ASN A 48 -21.57 -38.86 3.93
N GLY A 49 -20.87 -39.99 3.77
CA GLY A 49 -21.10 -40.94 2.70
C GLY A 49 -20.56 -40.51 1.32
N CYS A 50 -19.72 -39.49 1.25
CA CYS A 50 -19.15 -39.05 -0.02
C CYS A 50 -18.04 -39.98 -0.54
N MET A 51 -17.93 -40.04 -1.87
CA MET A 51 -16.78 -40.59 -2.58
C MET A 51 -15.83 -39.45 -2.94
N VAL A 52 -14.59 -39.52 -2.48
CA VAL A 52 -13.61 -38.45 -2.66
C VAL A 52 -12.57 -38.84 -3.71
N LYS A 53 -12.38 -37.99 -4.72
CA LYS A 53 -11.27 -38.03 -5.67
C LYS A 53 -10.33 -36.88 -5.36
N LEU A 54 -9.17 -37.19 -4.78
CA LEU A 54 -8.18 -36.20 -4.34
C LEU A 54 -6.94 -36.25 -5.23
N ILE A 55 -6.57 -35.12 -5.83
CA ILE A 55 -5.29 -34.91 -6.52
C ILE A 55 -4.46 -33.93 -5.71
N VAL A 56 -3.23 -34.32 -5.37
CA VAL A 56 -2.27 -33.49 -4.62
C VAL A 56 -0.94 -33.34 -5.34
N ARG A 57 -0.20 -32.28 -5.04
CA ARG A 57 1.25 -32.27 -5.32
C ARG A 57 2.00 -32.89 -4.14
N LEU A 58 2.90 -33.83 -4.42
CA LEU A 58 3.91 -34.26 -3.45
C LEU A 58 5.02 -33.21 -3.39
N GLY A 59 4.96 -32.35 -2.39
CA GLY A 59 5.91 -31.29 -2.10
C GLY A 59 5.43 -30.43 -0.93
N PHE A 60 6.34 -29.70 -0.29
CA PHE A 60 5.98 -28.85 0.84
C PHE A 60 4.93 -27.79 0.43
N PRO A 61 3.89 -27.53 1.26
CA PRO A 61 3.61 -28.10 2.59
C PRO A 61 2.71 -29.35 2.66
N THR A 62 2.47 -30.12 1.59
CA THR A 62 1.67 -31.35 1.68
C THR A 62 2.20 -32.29 2.77
N ASP A 63 1.39 -32.62 3.77
CA ASP A 63 1.82 -33.42 4.91
C ASP A 63 1.65 -34.92 4.64
N TYR A 64 2.74 -35.67 4.79
CA TYR A 64 2.71 -37.12 4.63
C TYR A 64 1.80 -37.77 5.67
N ARG A 65 1.69 -37.19 6.89
CA ARG A 65 0.85 -37.75 7.97
C ARG A 65 -0.63 -37.65 7.64
N SER A 66 -1.06 -36.52 7.07
CA SER A 66 -2.44 -36.34 6.61
C SER A 66 -2.78 -37.36 5.52
N LEU A 67 -1.89 -37.59 4.56
CA LEU A 67 -2.08 -38.61 3.51
C LEU A 67 -2.15 -40.04 4.10
N GLU A 68 -1.24 -40.40 5.01
CA GLU A 68 -1.24 -41.70 5.70
C GLU A 68 -2.58 -41.97 6.40
N SER A 69 -3.21 -40.94 6.98
CA SER A 69 -4.47 -41.08 7.73
C SER A 69 -5.71 -41.36 6.87
N ILE A 70 -5.65 -41.08 5.56
CA ILE A 70 -6.80 -41.18 4.66
C ILE A 70 -6.63 -42.20 3.54
N ILE A 71 -5.40 -42.61 3.20
CA ILE A 71 -5.11 -43.49 2.05
C ILE A 71 -5.81 -44.86 2.14
N ALA A 72 -6.01 -45.38 3.36
CA ALA A 72 -6.66 -46.67 3.59
C ALA A 72 -8.21 -46.61 3.56
N LYS A 73 -8.81 -45.42 3.41
CA LYS A 73 -10.26 -45.26 3.40
C LYS A 73 -10.84 -45.66 2.05
N LYS A 74 -11.77 -46.63 2.02
CA LYS A 74 -12.40 -47.15 0.79
C LYS A 74 -13.06 -46.09 -0.09
N ASN A 75 -13.57 -45.02 0.53
CA ASN A 75 -14.26 -43.95 -0.18
C ASN A 75 -13.31 -42.83 -0.64
N VAL A 76 -11.99 -43.01 -0.53
CA VAL A 76 -10.99 -42.00 -0.89
C VAL A 76 -10.05 -42.57 -1.94
N ASN A 77 -9.95 -41.87 -3.07
CA ASN A 77 -9.03 -42.19 -4.14
C ASN A 77 -8.03 -41.05 -4.28
N ILE A 78 -6.73 -41.34 -4.14
CA ILE A 78 -5.68 -40.31 -4.12
C ILE A 78 -4.76 -40.49 -5.34
N ARG A 79 -4.60 -39.40 -6.09
CA ARG A 79 -3.61 -39.28 -7.16
C ARG A 79 -2.65 -38.13 -6.88
N TYR A 80 -1.51 -38.14 -7.54
CA TYR A 80 -0.48 -37.13 -7.32
C TYR A 80 0.30 -36.73 -8.56
N PHE A 81 0.87 -35.53 -8.47
CA PHE A 81 1.97 -35.04 -9.29
C PHE A 81 3.18 -34.69 -8.40
N THR A 82 4.39 -34.74 -8.94
CA THR A 82 5.61 -34.24 -8.27
C THR A 82 6.08 -32.89 -8.84
N SER A 83 5.59 -32.51 -10.02
CA SER A 83 5.96 -31.26 -10.68
C SER A 83 5.54 -30.04 -9.87
N THR A 84 6.47 -29.12 -9.63
CA THR A 84 6.22 -27.84 -8.96
C THR A 84 5.23 -26.94 -9.73
N LYS A 85 4.94 -27.28 -11.00
CA LYS A 85 3.97 -26.57 -11.85
C LYS A 85 2.51 -26.95 -11.54
N PHE A 86 2.26 -28.09 -10.89
CA PHE A 86 0.90 -28.44 -10.47
C PHE A 86 0.50 -27.57 -9.27
N HIS A 87 -0.35 -26.57 -9.50
CA HIS A 87 -0.78 -25.63 -8.48
C HIS A 87 -2.28 -25.26 -8.46
N PRO A 88 -3.23 -26.09 -8.98
CA PRO A 88 -4.64 -25.75 -8.90
C PRO A 88 -5.13 -25.72 -7.45
N LYS A 89 -6.29 -25.08 -7.22
CA LYS A 89 -7.12 -25.19 -6.02
C LYS A 89 -8.58 -25.23 -6.46
N LEU A 90 -9.04 -26.42 -6.75
CA LEU A 90 -10.35 -26.68 -7.32
C LEU A 90 -11.08 -27.71 -6.45
N TYR A 91 -12.31 -27.39 -6.10
CA TYR A 91 -13.20 -28.25 -5.33
C TYR A 91 -14.54 -28.32 -6.07
N ILE A 92 -15.01 -29.52 -6.42
CA ILE A 92 -16.29 -29.71 -7.12
C ILE A 92 -17.13 -30.69 -6.31
N TYR A 93 -18.35 -30.28 -6.01
CA TYR A 93 -19.33 -31.05 -5.26
C TYR A 93 -20.41 -31.56 -6.22
N GLY A 94 -20.26 -32.83 -6.63
CA GLY A 94 -21.19 -33.48 -7.55
C GLY A 94 -21.48 -32.67 -8.80
N ASN A 95 -22.76 -32.36 -9.01
CA ASN A 95 -23.25 -31.54 -10.11
C ASN A 95 -23.82 -30.20 -9.62
N ASP A 96 -23.48 -29.78 -8.41
CA ASP A 96 -24.17 -28.67 -7.74
C ASP A 96 -23.33 -27.38 -7.78
N ILE A 97 -22.06 -27.48 -7.37
CA ILE A 97 -21.22 -26.30 -7.16
C ILE A 97 -19.72 -26.62 -7.25
N ALA A 98 -18.96 -25.65 -7.76
CA ALA A 98 -17.51 -25.65 -7.77
C ALA A 98 -16.96 -24.44 -7.03
N PHE A 99 -15.81 -24.62 -6.39
CA PHE A 99 -15.03 -23.56 -5.77
C PHE A 99 -13.64 -23.51 -6.41
N LEU A 100 -13.25 -22.33 -6.86
CA LEU A 100 -11.97 -22.06 -7.49
C LEU A 100 -11.32 -20.84 -6.84
N GLY A 101 -10.01 -20.89 -6.60
CA GLY A 101 -9.31 -19.72 -6.05
C GLY A 101 -7.89 -20.02 -5.59
N SER A 102 -7.50 -19.39 -4.49
CA SER A 102 -6.15 -19.49 -3.92
C SER A 102 -6.03 -20.51 -2.77
N SER A 103 -7.16 -20.93 -2.18
CA SER A 103 -7.20 -21.77 -0.97
C SER A 103 -6.79 -23.22 -1.22
N ASN A 104 -5.60 -23.62 -0.77
CA ASN A 104 -5.24 -25.05 -0.69
C ASN A 104 -5.96 -25.74 0.48
N LEU A 105 -6.04 -27.07 0.44
CA LEU A 105 -6.70 -27.88 1.47
C LEU A 105 -5.81 -28.05 2.71
N THR A 106 -5.63 -26.94 3.42
CA THR A 106 -4.80 -26.82 4.62
C THR A 106 -5.57 -25.99 5.66
N ASP A 107 -5.27 -26.16 6.95
CA ASP A 107 -5.92 -25.36 8.01
C ASP A 107 -5.75 -23.84 7.75
N GLY A 108 -4.56 -23.44 7.32
CA GLY A 108 -4.29 -22.06 6.88
C GLY A 108 -5.12 -21.67 5.68
N GLY A 109 -5.09 -22.45 4.59
CA GLY A 109 -5.80 -22.11 3.34
C GLY A 109 -7.32 -22.07 3.46
N LEU A 110 -7.93 -22.80 4.38
CA LEU A 110 -9.38 -22.81 4.54
C LEU A 110 -9.93 -21.81 5.57
N MET A 111 -9.11 -21.38 6.53
CA MET A 111 -9.57 -20.54 7.64
C MET A 111 -8.63 -19.42 8.07
N GLY A 112 -7.31 -19.52 7.87
CA GLY A 112 -6.34 -18.60 8.47
C GLY A 112 -5.69 -17.60 7.52
N ASN A 113 -5.34 -18.04 6.32
CA ASN A 113 -4.60 -17.26 5.33
C ASN A 113 -5.51 -16.21 4.68
N GLN A 114 -4.90 -15.13 4.19
CA GLN A 114 -5.55 -14.26 3.22
C GLN A 114 -5.69 -15.02 1.90
N GLU A 115 -6.93 -15.38 1.57
CA GLU A 115 -7.25 -16.12 0.36
C GLU A 115 -8.28 -15.32 -0.45
N LEU A 116 -8.50 -15.74 -1.69
CA LEU A 116 -9.58 -15.25 -2.53
C LEU A 116 -10.10 -16.42 -3.37
N ASN A 117 -11.37 -16.72 -3.19
CA ASN A 117 -12.04 -17.81 -3.90
C ASN A 117 -13.39 -17.34 -4.42
N VAL A 118 -13.88 -18.05 -5.42
CA VAL A 118 -15.18 -17.83 -6.04
C VAL A 118 -15.95 -19.14 -6.09
N SER A 119 -17.26 -19.08 -5.83
CA SER A 119 -18.17 -20.18 -6.12
C SER A 119 -18.76 -20.04 -7.52
N ILE A 120 -18.89 -21.19 -8.20
CA ILE A 120 -19.47 -21.32 -9.53
C ILE A 120 -20.57 -22.38 -9.42
N ASP A 121 -21.82 -21.96 -9.58
CA ASP A 121 -22.98 -22.84 -9.56
C ASP A 121 -23.12 -23.65 -10.85
N SER A 122 -23.88 -24.74 -10.79
CA SER A 122 -24.09 -25.64 -11.93
C SER A 122 -24.86 -25.05 -13.11
N GLU A 123 -25.56 -23.92 -12.92
CA GLU A 123 -26.24 -23.23 -14.02
C GLU A 123 -25.26 -22.42 -14.86
N ASN A 124 -24.08 -22.11 -14.31
CA ASN A 124 -23.03 -21.42 -15.02
C ASN A 124 -22.41 -22.34 -16.11
N PRO A 125 -22.34 -21.89 -17.38
CA PRO A 125 -21.70 -22.64 -18.47
C PRO A 125 -20.26 -23.09 -18.19
N GLU A 126 -19.51 -22.36 -17.37
CA GLU A 126 -18.12 -22.69 -17.01
C GLU A 126 -18.00 -23.89 -16.06
N PHE A 127 -19.10 -24.33 -15.43
CA PHE A 127 -19.07 -25.44 -14.47
C PHE A 127 -18.64 -26.77 -15.08
N ASP A 128 -19.14 -27.09 -16.28
CA ASP A 128 -18.78 -28.34 -16.95
C ASP A 128 -17.32 -28.33 -17.43
N GLU A 129 -16.81 -27.18 -17.85
CA GLU A 129 -15.38 -27.01 -18.19
C GLU A 129 -14.47 -27.31 -16.98
N LEU A 130 -14.85 -26.88 -15.78
CA LEU A 130 -14.09 -27.20 -14.56
C LEU A 130 -14.03 -28.70 -14.27
N LYS A 131 -15.09 -29.45 -14.58
CA LYS A 131 -15.09 -30.91 -14.45
C LYS A 131 -14.18 -31.57 -15.48
N GLU A 132 -14.26 -31.12 -16.74
CA GLU A 132 -13.37 -31.63 -17.80
C GLU A 132 -11.90 -31.43 -17.41
N ILE A 133 -11.54 -30.23 -16.96
CA ILE A 133 -10.21 -29.90 -16.44
C ILE A 133 -9.81 -30.83 -15.29
N PHE A 134 -10.72 -31.08 -14.33
CA PHE A 134 -10.43 -32.01 -13.24
C PHE A 134 -10.12 -33.42 -13.77
N TYR A 135 -10.89 -33.91 -14.74
CA TYR A 135 -10.70 -35.24 -15.31
C TYR A 135 -9.44 -35.36 -16.16
N ASP A 136 -9.02 -34.30 -16.83
CA ASP A 136 -7.73 -34.24 -17.51
C ASP A 136 -6.59 -34.39 -16.50
N TYR A 137 -6.61 -33.63 -15.40
CA TYR A 137 -5.65 -33.82 -14.31
C TYR A 137 -5.72 -35.23 -13.73
N TRP A 138 -6.93 -35.73 -13.50
CA TRP A 138 -7.14 -37.05 -12.92
C TRP A 138 -6.48 -38.11 -13.78
N LYS A 139 -6.72 -38.10 -15.09
CA LYS A 139 -6.20 -39.06 -16.07
C LYS A 139 -4.67 -39.09 -16.10
N GLU A 140 -4.01 -37.95 -16.03
CA GLU A 140 -2.55 -37.85 -16.08
C GLU A 140 -1.88 -38.11 -14.72
N ALA A 141 -2.58 -37.87 -13.61
CA ALA A 141 -2.01 -38.03 -12.27
C ALA A 141 -1.71 -39.50 -11.94
N SER A 142 -0.59 -39.73 -11.25
CA SER A 142 -0.18 -41.06 -10.79
C SER A 142 -0.95 -41.47 -9.53
N VAL A 143 -1.27 -42.76 -9.37
CA VAL A 143 -1.95 -43.26 -8.16
C VAL A 143 -1.01 -43.25 -6.97
N LEU A 144 -1.44 -42.70 -5.83
CA LEU A 144 -0.65 -42.72 -4.60
C LEU A 144 -0.68 -44.13 -3.99
N THR A 145 0.48 -44.79 -3.97
CA THR A 145 0.66 -46.09 -3.31
C THR A 145 1.38 -45.93 -1.97
N GLU A 146 1.28 -46.93 -1.10
CA GLU A 146 2.02 -46.96 0.18
C GLU A 146 3.54 -46.82 -0.01
N GLU A 147 4.09 -47.41 -1.09
CA GLU A 147 5.52 -47.30 -1.41
C GLU A 147 5.91 -45.85 -1.74
N VAL A 148 5.12 -45.15 -2.55
CA VAL A 148 5.37 -43.73 -2.89
C VAL A 148 5.27 -42.87 -1.63
N LEU A 149 4.26 -43.11 -0.79
CA LEU A 149 4.05 -42.36 0.44
C LEU A 149 5.22 -42.54 1.43
N ARG A 150 5.76 -43.75 1.56
CA ARG A 150 6.97 -44.02 2.36
C ARG A 150 8.17 -43.22 1.87
N LYS A 151 8.42 -43.21 0.54
CA LYS A 151 9.51 -42.40 -0.06
C LYS A 151 9.32 -40.92 0.22
N TYR A 152 8.08 -40.42 0.11
CA TYR A 152 7.76 -39.01 0.39
C TYR A 152 8.02 -38.62 1.85
N ARG A 153 7.65 -39.49 2.81
CA ARG A 153 7.94 -39.31 4.24
C ARG A 153 9.43 -39.16 4.52
N GLU A 154 10.26 -40.03 3.95
CA GLU A 154 11.72 -40.01 4.17
C GLU A 154 12.37 -38.69 3.73
N ILE A 155 11.87 -38.08 2.64
CA ILE A 155 12.39 -36.83 2.09
C ILE A 155 11.98 -35.60 2.93
N THR A 156 10.77 -35.60 3.49
CA THR A 156 10.13 -34.36 4.01
C THR A 156 10.47 -34.01 5.46
N ILE A 157 10.99 -34.96 6.25
CA ILE A 157 11.25 -34.77 7.70
C ILE A 157 12.21 -33.59 8.00
N GLY A 158 13.20 -33.32 7.14
CA GLY A 158 14.18 -32.24 7.36
C GLY A 158 13.77 -30.86 6.84
N ILE A 159 12.98 -30.80 5.76
CA ILE A 159 12.78 -29.57 4.95
C ILE A 159 11.97 -28.49 5.69
N LYS A 160 10.95 -28.90 6.46
CA LYS A 160 10.05 -27.95 7.14
C LYS A 160 10.78 -27.02 8.11
N ARG A 161 11.77 -27.55 8.83
CA ARG A 161 12.51 -26.79 9.85
C ARG A 161 13.33 -25.64 9.23
N ASP A 162 13.86 -25.84 8.02
CA ASP A 162 14.71 -24.85 7.36
C ASP A 162 13.91 -23.65 6.84
N LEU A 163 12.70 -23.89 6.31
CA LEU A 163 11.81 -22.81 5.86
C LEU A 163 11.34 -21.94 7.04
N ASP A 164 10.89 -22.55 8.14
CA ASP A 164 10.46 -21.83 9.34
C ASP A 164 11.59 -20.98 9.95
N ASN A 165 12.85 -21.37 9.76
CA ASN A 165 14.02 -20.60 10.21
C ASN A 165 14.24 -19.35 9.33
N ILE A 166 13.97 -19.43 8.03
CA ILE A 166 14.11 -18.30 7.10
C ILE A 166 13.05 -17.24 7.41
N ASP A 167 11.79 -17.64 7.52
CA ASP A 167 10.68 -16.71 7.78
C ASP A 167 10.85 -15.98 9.12
N ARG A 168 11.30 -16.70 10.17
CA ARG A 168 11.64 -16.08 11.46
C ARG A 168 12.76 -15.05 11.34
N LYS A 169 13.84 -15.38 10.63
CA LYS A 169 14.94 -14.42 10.40
C LYS A 169 14.47 -13.17 9.64
N ILE A 170 13.58 -13.33 8.66
CA ILE A 170 12.99 -12.20 7.94
C ILE A 170 12.22 -11.31 8.91
N MET A 171 11.33 -11.90 9.73
CA MET A 171 10.54 -11.14 10.71
C MET A 171 11.41 -10.47 11.77
N ASP A 172 12.48 -11.12 12.22
CA ASP A 172 13.38 -10.57 13.24
C ASP A 172 14.22 -9.39 12.70
N ILE A 173 14.66 -9.45 11.43
CA ILE A 173 15.51 -8.42 10.82
C ILE A 173 14.69 -7.27 10.23
N ILE A 174 13.64 -7.57 9.46
CA ILE A 174 12.86 -6.58 8.71
C ILE A 174 11.67 -6.07 9.53
N GLY A 175 11.21 -6.86 10.49
CA GLY A 175 10.01 -6.59 11.27
C GLY A 175 8.78 -7.29 10.69
N LYS A 176 7.74 -7.35 11.51
CA LYS A 176 6.47 -8.00 11.18
C LYS A 176 5.51 -7.03 10.49
N VAL A 177 5.30 -7.21 9.19
CA VAL A 177 4.35 -6.42 8.38
C VAL A 177 3.26 -7.36 7.86
N GLU A 178 2.05 -7.23 8.39
CA GLU A 178 0.91 -8.09 8.04
C GLU A 178 -0.32 -7.26 7.68
N TYR A 179 -1.09 -7.75 6.72
CA TYR A 179 -2.46 -7.29 6.52
C TYR A 179 -3.30 -7.74 7.72
N ALA A 180 -4.14 -6.84 8.24
CA ALA A 180 -5.02 -7.16 9.36
C ALA A 180 -6.11 -8.15 8.91
N ASN A 181 -5.80 -9.45 9.00
CA ASN A 181 -6.74 -10.55 8.76
C ASN A 181 -6.90 -11.43 10.00
N VAL A 182 -7.84 -12.39 9.90
CA VAL A 182 -8.34 -13.46 10.83
C VAL A 182 -7.85 -13.55 12.29
N THR A 183 -6.60 -13.29 12.64
CA THR A 183 -6.05 -13.69 13.95
C THR A 183 -5.49 -12.57 14.82
N ILE A 184 -5.32 -11.36 14.31
CA ILE A 184 -4.71 -10.27 15.09
C ILE A 184 -5.57 -9.01 15.03
N ILE A 185 -6.67 -9.01 15.78
CA ILE A 185 -7.13 -7.76 16.38
C ILE A 185 -6.31 -7.59 17.65
N ASP A 186 -5.08 -7.10 17.49
CA ASP A 186 -4.35 -6.58 18.63
C ASP A 186 -5.09 -5.31 19.08
N LYS A 187 -6.05 -5.50 20.01
CA LYS A 187 -6.84 -4.41 20.61
C LYS A 187 -5.95 -3.38 21.32
N ASN A 188 -4.65 -3.67 21.49
CA ASN A 188 -3.66 -2.80 22.10
C ASN A 188 -2.73 -2.09 21.11
N LYS A 189 -2.94 -2.21 19.78
CA LYS A 189 -2.14 -1.46 18.80
C LYS A 189 -2.49 0.04 18.88
N LYS A 190 -1.84 0.75 19.80
CA LYS A 190 -1.86 2.21 19.91
C LYS A 190 -1.35 2.76 18.58
N LYS A 191 -2.22 3.43 17.82
CA LYS A 191 -2.01 4.13 16.54
C LYS A 191 -0.94 5.24 16.52
N ASN A 192 -0.13 5.35 17.58
CA ASN A 192 0.86 6.41 17.75
C ASN A 192 2.30 5.87 17.69
N ASN A 193 2.56 4.85 16.87
CA ASN A 193 3.95 4.46 16.62
C ASN A 193 4.53 5.39 15.54
N VAL A 194 5.63 6.09 15.84
CA VAL A 194 6.36 6.97 14.91
C VAL A 194 6.65 6.24 13.59
N ASN A 195 6.89 4.93 13.64
CA ASN A 195 7.12 4.09 12.46
C ASN A 195 5.90 3.98 11.54
N GLU A 196 4.66 3.94 12.06
CA GLU A 196 3.46 3.87 11.22
C GLU A 196 3.26 5.19 10.46
N ARG A 197 3.44 6.33 11.15
CA ARG A 197 3.36 7.66 10.52
C ARG A 197 4.45 7.86 9.47
N GLU A 198 5.67 7.40 9.75
CA GLU A 198 6.77 7.42 8.78
C GLU A 198 6.40 6.63 7.52
N GLN A 199 5.86 5.41 7.68
CA GLN A 199 5.41 4.59 6.55
C GLN A 199 4.28 5.22 5.75
N ASP A 200 3.32 5.89 6.40
CA ASP A 200 2.26 6.59 5.69
C ASP A 200 2.81 7.77 4.88
N LEU A 201 3.76 8.53 5.44
CA LEU A 201 4.48 9.57 4.69
C LEU A 201 5.29 8.99 3.53
N LEU A 202 5.94 7.83 3.70
CA LEU A 202 6.66 7.17 2.60
C LEU A 202 5.71 6.87 1.42
N LYS A 203 4.51 6.35 1.69
CA LYS A 203 3.51 6.03 0.66
C LYS A 203 2.97 7.29 -0.03
N ASP A 204 2.64 8.31 0.76
CA ASP A 204 2.17 9.60 0.26
C ASP A 204 3.21 10.23 -0.69
N TYR A 205 4.47 10.32 -0.24
CA TYR A 205 5.55 10.88 -1.06
C TYR A 205 5.89 10.02 -2.27
N GLN A 206 5.85 8.69 -2.16
CA GLN A 206 6.13 7.81 -3.30
C GLN A 206 5.16 8.07 -4.46
N THR A 207 3.86 8.12 -4.15
CA THR A 207 2.81 8.35 -5.15
C THR A 207 2.91 9.77 -5.69
N PHE A 208 3.05 10.76 -4.80
CA PHE A 208 3.14 12.16 -5.19
C PHE A 208 4.37 12.47 -6.06
N LEU A 209 5.57 11.98 -5.69
CA LEU A 209 6.79 12.24 -6.44
C LEU A 209 6.73 11.64 -7.84
N SER A 210 6.21 10.41 -7.99
CA SER A 210 6.02 9.80 -9.30
C SER A 210 5.09 10.63 -10.20
N SER A 211 4.00 11.17 -9.66
CA SER A 211 3.09 12.03 -10.43
C SER A 211 3.70 13.40 -10.72
N PHE A 212 4.45 13.96 -9.77
CA PHE A 212 5.12 15.24 -9.94
C PHE A 212 6.22 15.17 -11.00
N GLU A 213 7.00 14.09 -11.05
CA GLU A 213 8.02 13.87 -12.08
C GLU A 213 7.41 13.89 -13.49
N GLN A 214 6.29 13.19 -13.70
CA GLN A 214 5.57 13.23 -14.99
C GLN A 214 5.11 14.65 -15.35
N LEU A 215 4.55 15.38 -14.37
CA LEU A 215 4.17 16.78 -14.58
C LEU A 215 5.39 17.65 -14.91
N GLU A 216 6.49 17.48 -14.19
CA GLU A 216 7.72 18.24 -14.37
C GLU A 216 8.35 17.99 -15.74
N GLU A 217 8.37 16.75 -16.21
CA GLU A 217 8.85 16.38 -17.56
C GLU A 217 8.03 17.09 -18.64
N ILE A 218 6.70 17.01 -18.57
CA ILE A 218 5.82 17.67 -19.54
C ILE A 218 5.97 19.19 -19.48
N TYR A 219 6.11 19.75 -18.27
CA TYR A 219 6.37 21.17 -18.08
C TYR A 219 7.69 21.59 -18.75
N LYS A 220 8.77 20.82 -18.57
CA LYS A 220 10.08 21.07 -19.21
C LYS A 220 10.01 20.99 -20.73
N LEU A 221 9.21 20.08 -21.29
CA LEU A 221 9.05 19.92 -22.74
C LEU A 221 8.46 21.17 -23.42
N THR A 222 7.72 22.01 -22.68
CA THR A 222 7.25 23.29 -23.23
C THR A 222 8.40 24.26 -23.54
N LYS A 223 9.60 24.04 -22.97
CA LYS A 223 10.78 24.90 -23.07
C LYS A 223 10.52 26.37 -22.69
N LYS A 224 9.42 26.64 -21.98
CA LYS A 224 9.02 27.97 -21.52
C LYS A 224 9.13 28.03 -20.00
N ARG A 225 9.73 29.11 -19.52
CA ARG A 225 9.81 29.48 -18.10
C ARG A 225 9.23 30.88 -17.95
N ILE A 226 8.37 31.11 -16.97
CA ILE A 226 7.82 32.45 -16.72
C ILE A 226 8.86 33.35 -16.05
N VAL A 227 9.69 32.77 -15.19
CA VAL A 227 10.80 33.46 -14.52
C VAL A 227 12.13 32.82 -14.88
N THR A 228 13.18 33.65 -14.93
CA THR A 228 14.56 33.23 -15.24
C THR A 228 15.17 32.37 -14.12
N GLU A 229 16.44 31.99 -14.27
CA GLU A 229 17.23 31.02 -13.46
C GLU A 229 17.17 31.18 -11.92
N GLU A 230 16.58 32.25 -11.40
CA GLU A 230 16.49 32.51 -9.96
C GLU A 230 15.62 31.51 -9.19
N LEU A 231 14.66 30.83 -9.85
CA LEU A 231 13.79 29.84 -9.21
C LEU A 231 13.98 28.43 -9.75
N PRO A 232 14.12 27.42 -8.85
CA PRO A 232 14.00 26.02 -9.22
C PRO A 232 12.66 25.75 -9.91
N ILE A 233 12.67 24.92 -10.95
CA ILE A 233 11.46 24.60 -11.71
C ILE A 233 10.34 24.04 -10.81
N ARG A 234 10.68 23.28 -9.77
CA ARG A 234 9.70 22.78 -8.78
C ARG A 234 8.91 23.89 -8.06
N ILE A 235 9.49 25.08 -7.89
CA ILE A 235 8.81 26.25 -7.30
C ILE A 235 7.87 26.89 -8.32
N GLU A 236 8.27 26.94 -9.58
CA GLU A 236 7.41 27.43 -10.67
C GLU A 236 6.22 26.50 -10.92
N ILE A 237 6.45 25.19 -10.92
CA ILE A 237 5.37 24.20 -10.99
C ILE A 237 4.45 24.30 -9.77
N HIS A 238 4.99 24.54 -8.57
CA HIS A 238 4.15 24.82 -7.40
C HIS A 238 3.25 26.06 -7.62
N ARG A 239 3.73 27.09 -8.32
CA ARG A 239 2.91 28.26 -8.67
C ARG A 239 1.84 27.90 -9.70
N PHE A 240 2.17 27.11 -10.72
CA PHE A 240 1.21 26.54 -11.65
C PHE A 240 0.11 25.74 -10.92
N LEU A 241 0.47 24.86 -10.01
CA LEU A 241 -0.48 24.07 -9.23
C LEU A 241 -1.38 24.93 -8.35
N ASN A 242 -0.87 26.05 -7.81
CA ASN A 242 -1.71 27.02 -7.12
C ASN A 242 -2.67 27.74 -8.08
N TRP A 243 -2.23 28.10 -9.29
CA TRP A 243 -3.12 28.64 -10.33
C TRP A 243 -4.21 27.64 -10.71
N VAL A 244 -3.89 26.35 -10.88
CA VAL A 244 -4.89 25.29 -11.11
C VAL A 244 -5.89 25.27 -9.95
N ARG A 245 -5.42 25.34 -8.70
CA ARG A 245 -6.30 25.35 -7.53
C ARG A 245 -7.27 26.53 -7.55
N ASP A 246 -6.78 27.71 -7.88
CA ASP A 246 -7.56 28.95 -7.84
C ASP A 246 -8.57 29.05 -8.99
N TRP A 247 -8.19 28.63 -10.20
CA TRP A 247 -8.95 28.90 -11.42
C TRP A 247 -9.68 27.69 -12.02
N LYS A 248 -9.19 26.47 -11.76
CA LYS A 248 -9.68 25.25 -12.40
C LYS A 248 -10.33 24.28 -11.43
N ALA A 249 -9.71 24.13 -10.28
CA ALA A 249 -10.07 23.15 -9.27
C ALA A 249 -10.67 23.81 -8.02
N ASN A 250 -11.43 24.90 -8.14
CA ASN A 250 -12.02 25.60 -6.99
C ASN A 250 -13.02 24.70 -6.22
N GLY A 251 -13.13 24.88 -4.90
CA GLY A 251 -14.02 24.11 -4.06
C GLY A 251 -13.72 22.62 -4.13
N GLU A 252 -14.73 21.82 -4.46
CA GLU A 252 -14.67 20.36 -4.57
C GLU A 252 -14.65 19.86 -6.04
N LEU A 253 -14.37 20.73 -7.01
CA LEU A 253 -14.34 20.36 -8.43
C LEU A 253 -13.31 19.26 -8.76
N TYR A 254 -12.21 19.20 -8.01
CA TYR A 254 -11.18 18.16 -8.14
C TYR A 254 -11.71 16.74 -7.86
N LEU A 255 -12.78 16.58 -7.07
CA LEU A 255 -13.40 15.28 -6.80
C LEU A 255 -14.11 14.70 -8.03
N LYS A 256 -14.48 15.55 -8.99
CA LYS A 256 -15.22 15.17 -10.21
C LYS A 256 -14.31 14.99 -11.42
N ALA A 257 -13.01 15.25 -11.29
CA ALA A 257 -12.09 15.13 -12.41
C ALA A 257 -11.84 13.65 -12.77
N PRO A 258 -11.83 13.29 -14.06
CA PRO A 258 -11.52 11.93 -14.48
C PRO A 258 -10.04 11.61 -14.22
N LEU A 259 -9.74 10.34 -13.94
CA LEU A 259 -8.36 9.85 -14.06
C LEU A 259 -7.94 9.90 -15.54
N ARG A 260 -6.70 10.31 -15.79
CA ARG A 260 -6.11 10.35 -17.13
C ARG A 260 -4.80 9.59 -17.13
N SER A 261 -4.44 9.03 -18.29
CA SER A 261 -3.16 8.34 -18.47
C SER A 261 -2.66 8.47 -19.92
N GLY A 262 -1.39 8.15 -20.16
CA GLY A 262 -0.80 8.15 -21.51
C GLY A 262 -0.90 9.50 -22.23
N ASP A 263 -1.28 9.44 -23.51
CA ASP A 263 -1.37 10.63 -24.38
C ASP A 263 -2.45 11.61 -23.91
N GLU A 264 -3.57 11.11 -23.37
CA GLU A 264 -4.66 11.96 -22.86
C GLU A 264 -4.17 12.83 -21.69
N LEU A 265 -3.46 12.23 -20.73
CA LEU A 265 -2.86 12.99 -19.63
C LEU A 265 -1.85 14.00 -20.17
N THR A 266 -0.99 13.57 -21.10
CA THR A 266 0.07 14.41 -21.66
C THR A 266 -0.51 15.65 -22.35
N GLU A 267 -1.52 15.48 -23.19
CA GLU A 267 -2.15 16.59 -23.90
C GLU A 267 -2.91 17.50 -22.92
N PHE A 268 -3.67 16.94 -21.99
CA PHE A 268 -4.40 17.73 -20.99
C PHE A 268 -3.48 18.58 -20.11
N LEU A 269 -2.34 18.02 -19.70
CA LEU A 269 -1.32 18.76 -18.95
C LEU A 269 -0.71 19.86 -19.82
N ARG A 270 -0.34 19.56 -21.07
CA ARG A 270 0.23 20.52 -22.01
C ARG A 270 -0.72 21.70 -22.26
N GLU A 271 -1.99 21.45 -22.51
CA GLU A 271 -3.01 22.49 -22.70
C GLU A 271 -3.13 23.41 -21.47
N ASN A 272 -3.20 22.83 -20.27
CA ASN A 272 -3.31 23.61 -19.04
C ASN A 272 -2.03 24.41 -18.73
N ILE A 273 -0.85 23.85 -19.03
CA ILE A 273 0.43 24.55 -18.87
C ILE A 273 0.54 25.71 -19.86
N GLN A 274 0.15 25.51 -21.13
CA GLN A 274 0.12 26.57 -22.14
C GLN A 274 -0.86 27.69 -21.76
N GLN A 275 -2.04 27.33 -21.24
CA GLN A 275 -3.01 28.29 -20.72
C GLN A 275 -2.46 29.06 -19.52
N TYR A 276 -1.75 28.38 -18.62
CA TYR A 276 -1.09 29.05 -17.51
C TYR A 276 -0.02 30.04 -17.99
N HIS A 277 0.83 29.64 -18.94
CA HIS A 277 1.85 30.51 -19.52
C HIS A 277 1.29 31.72 -20.25
N SER A 278 0.08 31.63 -20.84
CA SER A 278 -0.54 32.76 -21.53
C SER A 278 -1.23 33.75 -20.57
N GLN A 279 -1.57 33.32 -19.36
CA GLN A 279 -2.29 34.14 -18.36
C GLN A 279 -1.41 34.67 -17.24
N CYS A 280 -0.21 34.12 -17.07
CA CYS A 280 0.67 34.45 -15.96
C CYS A 280 1.84 35.33 -16.41
N GLU A 281 1.99 36.49 -15.77
CA GLU A 281 3.07 37.43 -16.00
C GLU A 281 4.19 37.28 -14.97
N ALA A 282 5.43 37.61 -15.34
CA ALA A 282 6.59 37.50 -14.46
C ALA A 282 6.48 38.37 -13.18
N ASN A 283 5.81 39.52 -13.24
CA ASN A 283 5.56 40.37 -12.07
C ASN A 283 4.74 39.66 -10.97
N GLN A 284 3.89 38.70 -11.33
CA GLN A 284 3.08 37.90 -10.40
C GLN A 284 3.93 36.92 -9.57
N PHE A 285 5.20 36.75 -9.93
CA PHE A 285 6.17 35.94 -9.20
C PHE A 285 6.99 36.73 -8.19
N LEU A 286 6.92 38.06 -8.14
CA LEU A 286 7.77 38.87 -7.27
C LEU A 286 7.69 38.41 -5.79
N ASN A 287 6.48 38.13 -5.30
CA ASN A 287 6.27 37.61 -3.94
C ASN A 287 6.85 36.20 -3.75
N VAL A 288 6.80 35.35 -4.79
CA VAL A 288 7.34 33.99 -4.78
C VAL A 288 8.87 34.02 -4.75
N ILE A 289 9.48 34.86 -5.59
CA ILE A 289 10.92 35.07 -5.67
C ILE A 289 11.45 35.61 -4.35
N ASN A 290 10.83 36.67 -3.81
CA ASN A 290 11.25 37.25 -2.54
C ASN A 290 11.14 36.25 -1.39
N ARG A 291 10.04 35.49 -1.33
CA ARG A 291 9.86 34.41 -0.35
C ARG A 291 10.96 33.34 -0.47
N TYR A 292 11.22 32.86 -1.69
CA TYR A 292 12.25 31.86 -1.93
C TYR A 292 13.62 32.36 -1.50
N ARG A 293 13.99 33.61 -1.86
CA ARG A 293 15.25 34.25 -1.46
C ARG A 293 15.36 34.35 0.06
N ILE A 294 14.36 34.90 0.75
CA ILE A 294 14.39 35.06 2.22
C ILE A 294 14.57 33.70 2.91
N LEU A 295 13.76 32.70 2.53
CA LEU A 295 13.85 31.37 3.13
C LEU A 295 15.21 30.73 2.89
N ASN A 296 15.75 30.78 1.67
CA ASN A 296 17.04 30.18 1.36
C ASN A 296 18.23 30.99 1.93
N GLN A 297 18.08 32.31 2.11
CA GLN A 297 19.10 33.13 2.75
C GLN A 297 19.18 32.83 4.25
N GLN A 298 18.04 32.74 4.93
CA GLN A 298 17.97 32.58 6.39
C GLN A 298 18.11 31.13 6.84
N LEU A 299 17.60 30.18 6.05
CA LEU A 299 17.60 28.77 6.39
C LEU A 299 18.55 27.94 5.52
N GLY A 300 19.41 28.60 4.72
CA GLY A 300 20.29 27.95 3.74
C GLY A 300 21.47 27.17 4.31
N SER A 301 21.75 27.26 5.62
CA SER A 301 22.77 26.44 6.30
C SER A 301 22.42 26.24 7.78
N SER A 302 22.99 25.19 8.38
CA SER A 302 22.83 24.90 9.82
C SER A 302 23.41 26.04 10.68
N GLU A 303 24.53 26.60 10.25
CA GLU A 303 25.24 27.70 10.91
C GLU A 303 24.39 28.96 10.91
N ARG A 304 23.79 29.30 9.76
CA ARG A 304 22.93 30.48 9.65
C ARG A 304 21.69 30.36 10.55
N ILE A 305 21.04 29.20 10.57
CA ILE A 305 19.86 28.96 11.43
C ILE A 305 20.19 29.21 12.90
N LYS A 306 21.34 28.72 13.38
CA LYS A 306 21.78 28.91 14.76
C LYS A 306 21.97 30.39 15.12
N LEU A 307 22.43 31.20 14.17
CA LEU A 307 22.72 32.63 14.33
C LEU A 307 21.50 33.54 14.17
N LEU A 308 20.32 33.04 13.77
CA LEU A 308 19.13 33.87 13.62
C LEU A 308 18.73 34.53 14.94
N SER A 309 18.39 35.82 14.91
CA SER A 309 17.75 36.44 16.07
C SER A 309 16.33 35.89 16.24
N LYS A 310 15.75 36.09 17.43
CA LYS A 310 14.37 35.73 17.74
C LYS A 310 13.37 36.31 16.73
N ASP A 311 13.56 37.57 16.36
CA ASP A 311 12.67 38.29 15.45
C ASP A 311 12.87 37.84 13.99
N ASP A 312 14.13 37.67 13.56
CA ASP A 312 14.43 37.14 12.21
C ASP A 312 13.89 35.72 12.03
N LEU A 313 13.97 34.88 13.07
CA LEU A 313 13.44 33.52 13.06
C LEU A 313 11.93 33.53 12.82
N LEU A 314 11.19 34.34 13.57
CA LEU A 314 9.74 34.45 13.44
C LEU A 314 9.31 35.01 12.07
N GLU A 315 10.04 36.00 11.56
CA GLU A 315 9.74 36.60 10.26
C GLU A 315 10.05 35.64 9.12
N THR A 316 11.15 34.89 9.23
CA THR A 316 11.49 33.80 8.30
C THR A 316 10.40 32.73 8.29
N LEU A 317 9.92 32.28 9.45
CA LEU A 317 8.83 31.29 9.51
C LEU A 317 7.50 31.84 8.97
N SER A 318 7.28 33.15 9.06
CA SER A 318 6.11 33.83 8.50
C SER A 318 6.09 33.87 6.97
N SER A 319 7.22 33.54 6.34
CA SER A 319 7.29 33.30 4.90
C SER A 319 6.69 31.95 4.47
N VAL A 320 6.46 31.02 5.42
CA VAL A 320 5.74 29.77 5.18
C VAL A 320 4.22 30.03 5.26
N THR A 321 3.47 29.68 4.21
CA THR A 321 2.04 30.02 4.11
C THR A 321 1.24 29.39 5.24
N ALA A 322 1.45 28.10 5.51
CA ALA A 322 0.77 27.37 6.58
C ALA A 322 1.00 28.00 7.96
N PHE A 323 2.20 28.55 8.22
CA PHE A 323 2.48 29.25 9.47
C PHE A 323 1.83 30.63 9.51
N TYR A 324 1.92 31.38 8.39
CA TYR A 324 1.29 32.69 8.26
C TYR A 324 -0.22 32.64 8.44
N GLU A 325 -0.90 31.59 7.95
CA GLU A 325 -2.35 31.45 8.08
C GLU A 325 -2.82 31.37 9.53
N HIS A 326 -2.02 30.82 10.45
CA HIS A 326 -2.31 30.87 11.88
C HIS A 326 -2.22 32.29 12.48
N THR A 327 -1.49 33.18 11.81
CA THR A 327 -1.29 34.59 12.25
C THR A 327 -2.26 35.57 11.60
N ARG A 328 -3.16 35.14 10.70
CA ARG A 328 -4.08 36.03 9.95
C ARG A 328 -5.15 36.73 10.80
N HIS A 329 -5.31 36.37 12.07
CA HIS A 329 -6.28 37.01 12.97
C HIS A 329 -5.65 38.17 13.77
N SER A 330 -6.48 39.05 14.35
CA SER A 330 -6.12 40.30 15.08
C SER A 330 -5.16 40.17 16.28
N LYS A 331 -4.54 38.99 16.48
CA LYS A 331 -3.59 38.65 17.54
C LYS A 331 -2.27 38.07 16.99
N ALA A 332 -1.89 38.38 15.75
CA ALA A 332 -0.68 37.86 15.09
C ALA A 332 0.59 37.95 15.96
N PHE A 333 0.84 39.12 16.55
CA PHE A 333 1.99 39.34 17.44
C PHE A 333 1.95 38.43 18.67
N GLN A 334 0.80 38.38 19.35
CA GLN A 334 0.61 37.52 20.53
C GLN A 334 0.81 36.05 20.17
N TRP A 335 0.29 35.61 19.02
CA TRP A 335 0.45 34.23 18.56
C TRP A 335 1.91 33.87 18.29
N LYS A 336 2.68 34.75 17.64
CA LYS A 336 4.12 34.54 17.42
C LYS A 336 4.90 34.45 18.75
N GLN A 337 4.56 35.28 19.73
CA GLN A 337 5.17 35.20 21.07
C GLN A 337 4.77 33.91 21.81
N ASP A 338 3.52 33.48 21.69
CA ASP A 338 3.04 32.23 22.27
C ASP A 338 3.72 31.01 21.63
N PHE A 339 3.94 31.03 20.31
CA PHE A 339 4.70 30.00 19.60
C PHE A 339 6.13 29.88 20.14
N LEU A 340 6.83 31.01 20.29
CA LEU A 340 8.17 31.01 20.86
C LEU A 340 8.20 30.56 22.31
N LYS A 341 7.24 31.02 23.13
CA LYS A 341 7.16 30.63 24.55
C LYS A 341 6.96 29.13 24.71
N LYS A 342 6.11 28.51 23.87
CA LYS A 342 5.79 27.08 23.97
C LYS A 342 6.92 26.17 23.50
N ASN A 343 7.73 26.62 22.56
CA ASN A 343 8.74 25.77 21.95
C ASN A 343 10.16 26.09 22.43
N GLY A 344 10.47 27.35 22.72
CA GLY A 344 11.83 27.81 22.97
C GLY A 344 12.61 28.00 21.66
N GLU A 345 13.45 29.04 21.62
CA GLU A 345 14.21 29.41 20.42
C GLU A 345 15.17 28.31 19.96
N GLU A 346 15.97 27.77 20.89
CA GLU A 346 16.95 26.72 20.58
C GLU A 346 16.28 25.47 20.02
N ARG A 347 15.14 25.06 20.58
CA ARG A 347 14.39 23.91 20.09
C ARG A 347 13.90 24.13 18.66
N ILE A 348 13.36 25.31 18.36
CA ILE A 348 12.93 25.64 16.99
C ILE A 348 14.12 25.55 16.04
N LYS A 349 15.24 26.18 16.38
CA LYS A 349 16.47 26.13 15.56
C LYS A 349 16.97 24.70 15.36
N ASN A 350 16.95 23.87 16.41
CA ASN A 350 17.34 22.46 16.35
C ASN A 350 16.41 21.65 15.46
N THR A 351 15.09 21.84 15.56
CA THR A 351 14.11 21.20 14.67
C THR A 351 14.34 21.60 13.21
N LEU A 352 14.49 22.88 12.92
CA LEU A 352 14.72 23.37 11.55
C LEU A 352 16.04 22.84 10.97
N THR A 353 17.09 22.82 11.79
CA THR A 353 18.40 22.28 11.42
C THR A 353 18.29 20.79 11.11
N TYR A 354 17.63 20.02 11.97
CA TYR A 354 17.42 18.59 11.72
C TYR A 354 16.57 18.35 10.47
N LEU A 355 15.45 19.07 10.31
CA LEU A 355 14.55 18.95 9.16
C LEU A 355 15.29 19.17 7.84
N LEU A 356 16.15 20.19 7.76
CA LEU A 356 16.80 20.61 6.51
C LEU A 356 18.18 19.97 6.29
N TYR A 357 18.92 19.65 7.36
CA TYR A 357 20.33 19.21 7.30
C TYR A 357 20.65 17.93 8.07
N GLY A 358 19.66 17.26 8.67
CA GLY A 358 19.84 15.95 9.30
C GLY A 358 20.34 14.89 8.31
N LYS A 359 21.02 13.87 8.85
CA LYS A 359 21.61 12.76 8.05
C LYS A 359 20.61 11.66 7.67
N ASP A 360 19.48 11.60 8.36
CA ASP A 360 18.40 10.66 8.07
C ASP A 360 17.75 10.97 6.70
N ASP A 361 17.11 9.97 6.10
CA ASP A 361 16.25 10.16 4.93
C ASP A 361 15.20 11.28 5.19
N PHE A 362 14.91 12.10 4.18
CA PHE A 362 14.03 13.26 4.38
C PHE A 362 12.63 12.90 4.87
N ARG A 363 12.09 11.75 4.49
CA ARG A 363 10.75 11.31 4.89
C ARG A 363 10.75 11.01 6.39
N LYS A 364 11.82 10.38 6.88
CA LYS A 364 12.08 10.17 8.30
C LYS A 364 12.31 11.48 9.05
N ARG A 365 13.03 12.44 8.46
CA ARG A 365 13.21 13.78 9.04
C ARG A 365 11.88 14.52 9.19
N ILE A 366 11.05 14.54 8.15
CA ILE A 366 9.69 15.09 8.16
C ILE A 366 8.83 14.38 9.21
N ALA A 367 8.80 13.05 9.22
CA ALA A 367 8.00 12.25 10.14
C ALA A 367 8.34 12.57 11.60
N ARG A 368 9.63 12.63 11.93
CA ARG A 368 10.09 12.96 13.29
C ARG A 368 9.75 14.40 13.65
N CYS A 369 9.90 15.37 12.76
CA CYS A 369 9.47 16.74 13.03
C CYS A 369 7.94 16.91 13.19
N ILE A 370 7.13 15.92 12.77
CA ILE A 370 5.68 15.93 12.96
C ILE A 370 5.28 15.22 14.25
N CYS A 371 5.93 14.10 14.60
CA CYS A 371 5.44 13.18 15.63
C CYS A 371 6.40 12.90 16.79
N ASP A 372 7.71 13.11 16.61
CA ASP A 372 8.71 12.85 17.65
C ASP A 372 8.72 14.02 18.64
N MET A 373 8.65 13.76 19.94
CA MET A 373 8.65 14.82 20.96
C MET A 373 9.96 15.61 21.01
N ASP A 374 11.06 15.05 20.51
CA ASP A 374 12.35 15.74 20.47
C ASP A 374 12.40 16.80 19.36
N TYR A 375 11.63 16.62 18.28
CA TYR A 375 11.67 17.48 17.10
C TYR A 375 10.35 18.20 16.79
N SER A 376 9.22 17.70 17.24
CA SER A 376 7.92 18.32 17.02
C SER A 376 7.82 19.67 17.71
N LEU A 377 7.10 20.58 17.08
CA LEU A 377 6.89 21.95 17.57
C LEU A 377 5.39 22.21 17.68
N VAL A 378 4.97 22.75 18.83
CA VAL A 378 3.59 23.14 19.07
C VAL A 378 3.23 24.26 18.11
N HIS A 379 2.10 24.12 17.42
CA HIS A 379 1.61 25.07 16.39
C HIS A 379 2.46 25.15 15.11
N PHE A 380 3.37 24.21 14.88
CA PHE A 380 4.08 24.04 13.61
C PHE A 380 3.88 22.61 13.11
N GLY A 381 2.63 22.32 12.72
CA GLY A 381 2.20 20.98 12.33
C GLY A 381 2.67 20.54 10.95
N GLU A 382 2.12 19.42 10.49
CA GLU A 382 2.48 18.76 9.23
C GLU A 382 2.53 19.67 8.02
N SER A 383 1.52 20.52 7.81
CA SER A 383 1.51 21.46 6.67
C SER A 383 2.69 22.44 6.71
N CYS A 384 3.07 22.92 7.90
CA CYS A 384 4.21 23.81 8.06
C CYS A 384 5.53 23.09 7.76
N ILE A 385 5.71 21.87 8.28
CA ILE A 385 6.90 21.05 8.04
C ILE A 385 7.06 20.72 6.56
N LYS A 386 6.02 20.17 5.92
CA LYS A 386 6.05 19.77 4.51
C LYS A 386 6.26 20.97 3.58
N GLU A 387 5.57 22.09 3.84
CA GLU A 387 5.72 23.31 3.04
C GLU A 387 7.12 23.90 3.19
N LEU A 388 7.61 24.07 4.43
CA LEU A 388 8.96 24.61 4.68
C LEU A 388 10.04 23.75 4.04
N TYR A 389 9.97 22.43 4.24
CA TYR A 389 10.91 21.50 3.62
C TYR A 389 10.89 21.66 2.11
N GLY A 390 9.70 21.67 1.51
CA GLY A 390 9.49 21.92 0.09
C GLY A 390 10.09 23.22 -0.40
N TRP A 391 10.15 24.30 0.39
CA TRP A 391 10.78 25.55 -0.06
C TRP A 391 12.31 25.46 -0.10
N VAL A 392 12.93 24.89 0.94
CA VAL A 392 14.37 25.09 1.23
C VAL A 392 15.24 23.87 0.94
N ASN A 393 14.66 22.66 0.86
CA ASN A 393 15.45 21.43 0.75
C ASN A 393 16.46 21.44 -0.43
N ARG A 394 17.54 20.66 -0.25
CA ARG A 394 18.62 20.45 -1.22
C ARG A 394 18.48 19.16 -2.03
N GLU A 395 17.37 18.46 -1.86
CA GLU A 395 17.08 17.16 -2.48
C GLU A 395 16.12 17.28 -3.67
N ASN A 396 15.84 18.52 -4.10
CA ASN A 396 14.90 18.84 -5.17
C ASN A 396 13.46 18.33 -4.92
N ILE A 397 13.07 18.16 -3.65
CA ILE A 397 11.72 17.71 -3.28
C ILE A 397 10.72 18.88 -3.48
N PRO A 398 9.64 18.69 -4.25
CA PRO A 398 8.63 19.72 -4.47
C PRO A 398 7.83 20.03 -3.20
N ILE A 399 7.19 21.19 -3.19
CA ILE A 399 6.27 21.57 -2.11
C ILE A 399 5.06 20.65 -2.15
N TYR A 400 4.83 19.93 -1.05
CA TYR A 400 3.72 19.01 -0.90
C TYR A 400 2.76 19.51 0.18
N ASN A 401 1.52 19.82 -0.20
CA ASN A 401 0.45 20.24 0.70
C ASN A 401 -0.92 19.89 0.12
N GLY A 402 -1.97 20.09 0.92
CA GLY A 402 -3.34 19.77 0.51
C GLY A 402 -3.85 20.55 -0.71
N ARG A 403 -3.29 21.74 -1.02
CA ARG A 403 -3.66 22.47 -2.24
C ARG A 403 -3.05 21.79 -3.47
N VAL A 404 -1.77 21.41 -3.38
CA VAL A 404 -1.05 20.68 -4.42
C VAL A 404 -1.73 19.34 -4.72
N GLN A 405 -2.10 18.57 -3.70
CA GLN A 405 -2.83 17.30 -3.89
C GLN A 405 -4.11 17.48 -4.70
N LYS A 406 -4.92 18.49 -4.34
CA LYS A 406 -6.18 18.79 -5.03
C LYS A 406 -5.97 19.20 -6.48
N SER A 407 -4.96 20.01 -6.76
CA SER A 407 -4.62 20.39 -8.13
C SER A 407 -4.16 19.20 -8.97
N MET A 408 -3.28 18.36 -8.41
CA MET A 408 -2.81 17.15 -9.09
C MET A 408 -3.96 16.18 -9.37
N GLN A 409 -4.86 15.99 -8.41
CA GLN A 409 -6.06 15.16 -8.61
C GLN A 409 -6.94 15.71 -9.75
N TRP A 410 -7.16 17.03 -9.80
CA TRP A 410 -7.92 17.66 -10.88
C TRP A 410 -7.27 17.50 -12.26
N LEU A 411 -5.94 17.56 -12.31
CA LEU A 411 -5.17 17.34 -13.55
C LEU A 411 -5.29 15.90 -14.09
N GLY A 412 -5.78 14.96 -13.29
CA GLY A 412 -6.07 13.59 -13.71
C GLY A 412 -5.17 12.53 -13.10
N PHE A 413 -4.31 12.89 -12.14
CA PHE A 413 -3.43 11.94 -11.44
C PHE A 413 -4.17 11.05 -10.41
N GLY A 414 -5.46 11.30 -10.17
CA GLY A 414 -6.23 10.57 -9.17
C GLY A 414 -5.91 11.01 -7.73
N ARG A 415 -6.27 10.18 -6.75
CA ARG A 415 -6.05 10.47 -5.33
C ARG A 415 -4.60 10.13 -4.96
N LEU A 416 -3.84 11.17 -4.56
CA LEU A 416 -2.42 11.09 -4.17
C LEU A 416 -2.21 11.14 -2.66
#